data_AF-A0A3A4MQK8-F1
#
_entry.id   AF-A0A3A4MQK8-F1
#
_cell.length_a   1.000
_cell.length_b   1.000
_cell.length_c   1.000
_cell.angle_alpha   90.00
_cell.angle_beta   90.00
_cell.angle_gamma   90.00
#
_symmetry.space_group_name_H-M   'P 1'
#
loop_
_entity.id
_entity.type
_entity.pdbx_description
1 polymer ?
#
loop_
_entity_poly.entity_id
_entity_poly.type
_entity_poly.pdbx_seq_one_letter_code
_entity_poly.pdbx_strand_id
1 'polypeptide(L)'
;MVCELRTNKGALAAGALVMYTPVVGWYQRGYTNRDFDNKPCSSFLHYSIIAHLKSNNLKKYDLAGIQINDLSGVSTFKKSLNVNKISHKIPQFEKINY
;
A
#
# COMPACT_ATOMS: atom_id res chain seq x y z
N MET A 1 5.38 -5.55 -10.51
CA MET A 1 4.93 -6.39 -9.39
C MET A 1 3.47 -6.10 -9.10
N VAL A 2 2.65 -7.13 -8.96
CA VAL A 2 1.25 -6.97 -8.53
C VAL A 2 1.20 -7.40 -7.07
N CYS A 3 0.90 -6.45 -6.19
CA CYS A 3 0.81 -6.70 -4.76
C CYS A 3 -0.66 -6.89 -4.39
N GLU A 4 -0.99 -8.00 -3.74
CA GLU A 4 -2.37 -8.31 -3.34
C GLU A 4 -2.47 -8.49 -1.83
N LEU A 5 -3.41 -7.79 -1.20
CA LEU A 5 -3.84 -8.06 0.17
C LEU A 5 -4.99 -9.05 0.14
N ARG A 6 -4.79 -10.23 0.74
CA ARG A 6 -5.81 -11.26 0.84
C ARG A 6 -6.15 -11.56 2.30
N THR A 7 -7.41 -11.93 2.52
CA THR A 7 -7.83 -12.46 3.82
C THR A 7 -7.26 -13.86 4.03
N ASN A 8 -7.34 -14.36 5.26
CA ASN A 8 -6.89 -15.72 5.60
C ASN A 8 -7.70 -16.80 4.84
N LYS A 9 -8.90 -16.47 4.36
CA LYS A 9 -9.74 -17.33 3.51
C LYS A 9 -9.47 -17.14 2.00
N GLY A 10 -8.46 -16.36 1.63
CA GLY A 10 -8.04 -16.12 0.24
C GLY A 10 -8.81 -15.02 -0.51
N ALA A 11 -9.81 -14.39 0.11
CA ALA A 11 -10.58 -13.32 -0.52
C ALA A 11 -9.70 -12.08 -0.78
N LEU A 12 -9.84 -11.49 -1.96
CA LEU A 12 -9.05 -10.35 -2.41
C LEU A 12 -9.63 -9.04 -1.85
N ALA A 13 -8.89 -8.41 -0.96
CA ALA A 13 -9.34 -7.23 -0.22
C ALA A 13 -8.81 -5.92 -0.81
N ALA A 14 -7.56 -5.93 -1.30
CA ALA A 14 -6.98 -4.81 -2.04
C ALA A 14 -5.89 -5.30 -2.99
N GLY A 15 -5.62 -4.50 -4.03
CA GLY A 15 -4.53 -4.76 -4.95
C GLY A 15 -3.84 -3.46 -5.38
N ALA A 16 -2.55 -3.55 -5.68
CA ALA A 16 -1.74 -2.45 -6.16
C ALA A 16 -0.78 -2.92 -7.25
N LEU A 17 -0.68 -2.15 -8.33
CA LEU A 17 0.37 -2.29 -9.32
C LEU A 17 1.56 -1.42 -8.90
N VAL A 18 2.70 -2.06 -8.67
CA VAL A 18 3.97 -1.41 -8.35
C VAL A 18 4.97 -1.71 -9.47
N MET A 19 5.49 -0.65 -10.07
CA MET A 19 6.64 -0.73 -10.97
C MET A 19 7.91 -0.42 -10.18
N TYR A 20 9.05 -0.97 -10.57
CA TYR A 20 10.29 -0.73 -9.84
C TYR A 20 11.52 -0.82 -10.74
N THR A 21 12.53 -0.03 -10.39
CA THR A 21 13.94 -0.25 -10.75
C THR A 21 14.64 -0.95 -9.58
N PRO A 22 15.94 -1.31 -9.70
CA PRO A 22 16.71 -1.82 -8.57
C PRO A 22 16.85 -0.86 -7.37
N VAL A 23 16.38 0.39 -7.45
CA VAL A 23 16.56 1.40 -6.40
C VAL A 23 15.27 2.14 -5.99
N VAL A 24 14.24 2.15 -6.84
CA VAL A 24 12.99 2.88 -6.59
C VAL A 24 11.80 2.02 -7.01
N GLY A 25 10.78 1.92 -6.17
CA GLY A 25 9.44 1.45 -6.55
C GLY A 25 8.48 2.62 -6.69
N TRP A 26 7.56 2.58 -7.66
CA TRP A 26 6.50 3.57 -7.83
C TRP A 26 5.13 2.92 -7.98
N TYR A 27 4.18 3.44 -7.22
CA TYR A 27 2.77 3.08 -7.27
C TYR A 27 2.14 3.62 -8.55
N GLN A 28 1.46 2.76 -9.30
CA GLN A 28 0.74 3.15 -10.52
C GLN A 28 -0.75 3.30 -10.28
N ARG A 29 -1.37 2.26 -9.74
CA ARG A 29 -2.81 2.16 -9.51
C ARG A 29 -3.11 1.06 -8.53
N GLY A 30 -4.32 1.08 -7.99
CA GLY A 30 -4.77 0.10 -7.02
C GLY A 30 -6.28 0.20 -6.81
N TYR A 31 -6.80 -0.74 -6.04
CA TYR A 31 -8.21 -0.82 -5.70
C TYR A 31 -8.38 -1.42 -4.31
N THR A 32 -9.51 -1.12 -3.68
CA THR A 32 -10.04 -1.84 -2.53
C THR A 32 -11.33 -2.51 -2.96
N ASN A 33 -11.53 -3.76 -2.56
CA ASN A 33 -12.78 -4.45 -2.79
C ASN A 33 -13.87 -3.85 -1.88
N ARG A 34 -15.04 -3.55 -2.46
CA ARG A 34 -16.18 -2.91 -1.79
C ARG A 34 -16.61 -3.62 -0.52
N ASP A 35 -16.51 -4.95 -0.50
CA ASP A 35 -16.82 -5.77 0.68
C ASP A 35 -15.95 -5.42 1.91
N PHE A 36 -14.84 -4.71 1.68
CA PHE A 36 -13.86 -4.31 2.68
C PHE A 36 -13.66 -2.78 2.75
N ASP A 37 -14.56 -1.96 2.19
CA ASP A 37 -14.44 -0.49 2.21
C ASP A 37 -14.42 0.09 3.63
N ASN A 38 -15.05 -0.60 4.60
CA ASN A 38 -15.02 -0.21 6.02
C ASN A 38 -13.74 -0.66 6.75
N LYS A 39 -12.78 -1.24 6.04
CA LYS A 39 -11.49 -1.68 6.57
C LYS A 39 -10.36 -0.85 5.93
N PRO A 40 -9.26 -0.59 6.65
CA PRO A 40 -8.13 0.19 6.14
C PRO A 40 -7.25 -0.56 5.11
N CYS A 41 -7.82 -1.41 4.25
CA CYS A 41 -7.09 -2.35 3.37
C CYS A 41 -5.99 -1.68 2.53
N SER A 42 -6.29 -0.54 1.91
CA SER A 42 -5.31 0.21 1.12
C SER A 42 -4.10 0.64 1.94
N SER A 43 -4.31 1.16 3.15
CA SER A 43 -3.20 1.55 4.05
C SER A 43 -2.32 0.34 4.39
N PHE A 44 -2.94 -0.80 4.72
CA PHE A 44 -2.20 -2.03 5.04
C PHE A 44 -1.35 -2.52 3.88
N LEU A 45 -1.94 -2.59 2.69
CA LEU A 45 -1.23 -3.02 1.49
C LEU A 45 0.00 -2.14 1.24
N HIS A 46 -0.17 -0.80 1.29
CA HIS A 46 0.94 0.12 1.07
C HIS A 46 2.01 0.06 2.16
N TYR A 47 1.65 -0.11 3.44
CA TYR A 47 2.63 -0.29 4.52
C TYR A 47 3.49 -1.54 4.32
N SER A 48 2.88 -2.63 3.90
CA SER A 48 3.60 -3.88 3.65
C SER A 48 4.47 -3.81 2.40
N ILE A 49 4.04 -3.12 1.35
CA ILE A 49 4.90 -2.80 0.20
C ILE A 49 6.12 -2.01 0.66
N ILE A 50 5.93 -0.95 1.45
CA ILE A 50 7.04 -0.14 2.00
C ILE A 50 8.00 -1.02 2.82
N ALA A 51 7.48 -1.90 3.67
CA ALA A 51 8.30 -2.81 4.47
C ALA A 51 9.10 -3.78 3.58
N HIS A 52 8.46 -4.40 2.59
CA HIS A 52 9.11 -5.29 1.64
C HIS A 52 10.21 -4.58 0.84
N LEU A 53 9.94 -3.37 0.34
CA LEU A 53 10.94 -2.57 -0.38
C LEU A 53 12.14 -2.22 0.51
N LYS A 54 11.91 -1.81 1.77
CA LYS A 54 12.98 -1.55 2.75
C LYS A 54 13.83 -2.80 3.00
N SER A 55 13.22 -3.97 3.15
CA SER A 55 13.93 -5.24 3.35
C SER A 55 14.78 -5.67 2.13
N ASN A 56 14.47 -5.18 0.94
CA ASN A 56 15.19 -5.49 -0.31
C ASN A 56 16.14 -4.37 -0.75
N ASN A 57 16.58 -3.49 0.17
CA ASN A 57 17.45 -2.34 -0.11
C ASN A 57 16.89 -1.33 -1.15
N LEU A 58 15.58 -1.38 -1.45
CA LEU A 58 14.92 -0.40 -2.31
C LEU A 58 14.69 0.87 -1.49
N LYS A 59 15.29 1.97 -1.95
CA LYS A 59 15.46 3.18 -1.11
C LYS A 59 14.22 4.06 -1.07
N LYS A 60 13.31 3.95 -2.05
CA LYS A 60 12.15 4.83 -2.18
C LYS A 60 10.92 4.10 -2.70
N TYR A 61 9.77 4.41 -2.11
CA TYR A 61 8.46 4.09 -2.64
C TYR A 61 7.74 5.38 -2.99
N ASP A 62 7.63 5.66 -4.30
CA ASP A 62 6.96 6.84 -4.81
C ASP A 62 5.45 6.58 -4.95
N LEU A 63 4.63 7.38 -4.28
CA LEU A 63 3.17 7.32 -4.34
C LEU A 63 2.60 8.18 -5.49
N ALA A 64 3.46 8.67 -6.39
CA ALA A 64 3.20 9.69 -7.40
C ALA A 64 2.85 11.05 -6.80
N GLY A 65 2.94 12.10 -7.62
CA GLY A 65 2.71 13.49 -7.22
C GLY A 65 1.33 13.75 -6.62
N ILE A 66 1.27 14.81 -5.82
CA ILE A 66 0.05 15.50 -5.41
C ILE A 66 0.18 16.95 -5.87
N GLN A 67 -0.95 17.63 -6.09
CA GLN A 67 -0.89 19.08 -6.34
C GLN A 67 -0.41 19.81 -5.07
N ILE A 68 0.24 20.96 -5.26
CA ILE A 68 0.63 21.83 -4.14
C ILE A 68 -0.66 22.31 -3.46
N ASN A 69 -0.69 22.27 -2.13
CA ASN A 69 -1.87 22.60 -1.31
C ASN A 69 -3.09 21.69 -1.55
N ASP A 70 -2.89 20.48 -2.07
CA ASP A 70 -3.97 19.50 -2.22
C ASP A 70 -4.50 19.06 -0.84
N LEU A 71 -5.79 19.28 -0.62
CA LEU A 71 -6.55 18.90 0.58
C LEU A 71 -7.44 17.66 0.35
N SER A 72 -7.30 16.99 -0.80
CA SER A 72 -8.08 15.79 -1.12
C SER A 72 -7.80 14.63 -0.16
N GLY A 73 -8.72 13.66 -0.15
CA GLY A 73 -8.52 12.38 0.53
C GLY A 73 -7.26 11.65 0.03
N VAL A 74 -6.88 11.81 -1.25
CA VAL A 74 -5.67 11.22 -1.83
C VAL A 74 -4.42 11.85 -1.23
N SER A 75 -4.37 13.17 -1.12
CA SER A 75 -3.25 13.89 -0.47
C SER A 75 -3.11 13.49 1.00
N THR A 76 -4.22 13.42 1.73
CA THR A 76 -4.25 13.00 3.14
C THR A 76 -3.74 11.57 3.30
N PHE A 77 -4.19 10.64 2.46
CA PHE A 77 -3.73 9.26 2.44
C PHE A 77 -2.24 9.13 2.13
N LYS A 78 -1.73 9.80 1.10
CA LYS A 78 -0.30 9.74 0.75
C LYS A 78 0.59 10.31 1.85
N LYS A 79 0.15 11.38 2.52
CA LYS A 79 0.87 11.94 3.67
C LYS A 79 0.91 10.96 4.84
N SER A 80 -0.19 10.27 5.15
CA SER A 80 -0.25 9.32 6.28
C SER A 80 0.65 8.08 6.09
N LEU A 81 0.91 7.68 4.84
CA LEU A 81 1.85 6.59 4.53
C LEU A 81 3.32 6.99 4.74
N ASN A 82 3.64 8.27 4.65
CA ASN A 82 5.00 8.79 4.82
C ASN A 82 5.38 8.99 6.30
N VAL A 83 4.39 8.99 7.20
CA VAL A 83 4.60 9.05 8.65
C VAL A 83 4.86 7.63 9.15
N ASN A 84 6.12 7.30 9.45
CA ASN A 84 6.58 5.98 9.94
C ASN A 84 5.85 5.51 11.24
N LYS A 85 4.62 5.00 11.14
CA LYS A 85 3.95 4.26 12.22
C LYS A 85 3.29 3.00 11.66
N ILE A 86 4.07 1.94 11.55
CA ILE A 86 3.55 0.59 11.28
C ILE A 86 3.49 -0.14 12.62
N SER A 87 2.31 -0.19 13.25
CA SER A 87 2.11 -1.00 14.46
C SER A 87 0.80 -1.76 14.47
N HIS A 88 0.16 -1.95 13.31
CA HIS A 88 -1.10 -2.66 13.26
C HIS A 88 -0.89 -3.95 12.47
N LYS A 89 -1.06 -5.09 13.14
CA LYS A 89 -1.48 -6.34 12.49
C LYS A 89 -3.01 -6.30 12.51
N ILE A 90 -3.66 -6.43 11.36
CA ILE A 90 -5.09 -6.71 11.33
C ILE A 90 -5.25 -8.24 11.31
N PRO A 91 -5.90 -8.86 12.30
CA PRO A 91 -5.97 -10.32 12.45
C PRO A 91 -6.53 -11.09 11.24
N GLN A 92 -7.29 -10.42 10.36
CA GLN A 92 -7.94 -11.00 9.19
C GLN A 92 -7.09 -10.98 7.90
N PHE A 93 -5.89 -10.39 7.92
CA PHE A 93 -5.00 -10.28 6.75
C PHE A 93 -3.63 -10.89 7.05
N GLU A 94 -3.43 -12.15 6.65
CA GLU A 94 -2.17 -12.86 6.88
C GLU A 94 -1.27 -12.95 5.64
N LYS A 95 -1.80 -12.69 4.44
CA LYS A 95 -1.04 -12.93 3.20
C LYS A 95 -1.03 -11.73 2.29
N ILE A 96 0.19 -11.30 1.97
CA ILE A 96 0.48 -10.39 0.86
C ILE A 96 1.31 -11.15 -0.14
N ASN A 97 0.74 -11.33 -1.32
CA ASN A 97 1.47 -11.90 -2.45
C ASN A 97 2.19 -10.75 -3.15
N TYR A 98 3.49 -10.91 -3.38
CA TYR A 98 4.36 -10.01 -4.12
C TYR A 98 4.71 -10.67 -5.46
#